data_AF-A0A1I2U5M3-F1
#
_entry.id   AF-A0A1I2U5M3-F1
#
_cell.length_a   1.000
_cell.length_b   1.000
_cell.length_c   1.000
_cell.angle_alpha   90.00
_cell.angle_beta   90.00
_cell.angle_gamma   90.00
#
_symmetry.space_group_name_H-M   'P 1'
#
loop_
_entity.id
_entity.type
_entity.pdbx_description
1 polymer ?
#
loop_
_entity_poly.entity_id
_entity_poly.type
_entity_poly.pdbx_seq_one_letter_code
_entity_poly.pdbx_strand_id
1 'polypeptide(L)' 'MRLIRNVKLDKYKFFTSEDTRKIFSVAYEDLTTVIYYQDTNNNFKLVVAKGDDPPILIEKGITRAEAFRLMNTRP' A
#
# COMPACT_ATOMS: atom_id res chain seq x y z
N MET A 1 -7.37 -1.12 18.52
CA MET A 1 -7.06 -1.23 17.07
C MET A 1 -8.33 -0.97 16.28
N ARG A 2 -8.40 0.10 15.48
CA ARG A 2 -9.53 0.33 14.57
C ARG A 2 -9.29 -0.50 13.31
N LEU A 3 -10.09 -1.55 13.12
CA LEU A 3 -10.12 -2.33 11.89
C LEU A 3 -10.61 -1.42 10.76
N ILE A 4 -9.72 -1.06 9.83
CA ILE A 4 -10.09 -0.28 8.64
C ILE A 4 -10.92 -1.22 7.77
N ARG A 5 -12.24 -1.01 7.77
CA ARG A 5 -13.26 -1.83 7.10
C ARG A 5 -12.88 -2.14 5.65
N ASN A 6 -12.71 -3.43 5.35
CA ASN A 6 -12.88 -4.12 4.06
C ASN A 6 -12.72 -3.26 2.80
N VAL A 7 -11.60 -2.57 2.67
CA VAL A 7 -11.22 -1.96 1.40
C VAL A 7 -10.43 -3.02 0.64
N LYS A 8 -11.08 -3.70 -0.32
CA LYS A 8 -10.37 -4.52 -1.31
C LYS A 8 -9.15 -3.71 -1.79
N LEU A 9 -7.94 -4.27 -1.82
CA LEU A 9 -6.71 -3.56 -2.23
C LEU A 9 -6.87 -2.81 -3.57
N ASP A 10 -7.66 -3.37 -4.47
CA ASP A 10 -8.02 -2.76 -5.76
C ASP A 10 -8.84 -1.46 -5.61
N LYS A 11 -9.68 -1.39 -4.57
CA LYS A 11 -10.46 -0.22 -4.17
C LYS A 11 -9.78 0.61 -3.09
N TYR A 12 -8.50 0.35 -2.78
CA TYR A 12 -7.72 1.17 -1.84
C TYR A 12 -7.49 2.54 -2.47
N LYS A 13 -8.51 3.38 -2.38
CA LYS A 13 -8.38 4.80 -2.46
C LYS A 13 -7.79 5.22 -1.14
N PHE A 14 -6.70 6.00 -1.18
CA PHE A 14 -6.48 6.93 -0.08
C PHE A 14 -7.82 7.62 0.13
N PHE A 15 -8.27 7.75 1.37
CA PHE A 15 -9.59 8.25 1.76
C PHE A 15 -10.07 9.53 1.04
N THR A 16 -9.28 10.15 0.16
CA THR A 16 -9.48 11.48 -0.41
C THR A 16 -8.95 11.71 -1.83
N SER A 17 -8.47 10.74 -2.63
CA SER A 17 -7.82 11.11 -3.92
C SER A 17 -7.97 10.13 -5.08
N GLU A 18 -8.51 10.65 -6.19
CA GLU A 18 -8.69 9.96 -7.47
C GLU A 18 -7.35 9.66 -8.18
N ASP A 19 -6.29 10.40 -7.86
CA ASP A 19 -4.96 10.29 -8.49
C ASP A 19 -3.96 9.44 -7.70
N THR A 20 -4.43 8.36 -7.05
CA THR A 20 -3.51 7.42 -6.37
C THR A 20 -3.27 6.18 -7.20
N ARG A 21 -2.00 5.97 -7.56
CA ARG A 21 -1.55 4.89 -8.44
C ARG A 21 -0.80 3.85 -7.64
N LYS A 22 -1.12 2.59 -7.90
CA LYS A 22 -0.34 1.45 -7.41
C LYS A 22 0.94 1.36 -8.25
N ILE A 23 2.11 1.52 -7.61
CA ILE A 23 3.41 1.52 -8.30
C ILE A 23 4.25 0.28 -8.00
N PHE A 24 3.90 -0.48 -6.95
CA PHE A 24 4.60 -1.72 -6.62
C PHE A 24 3.66 -2.68 -5.89
N SER A 25 3.85 -3.97 -6.12
CA SER A 25 3.12 -5.06 -5.46
C SER A 25 4.08 -6.22 -5.27
N VAL A 26 4.13 -6.75 -4.07
CA VAL A 26 4.81 -8.02 -3.78
C VAL A 26 3.92 -8.85 -2.87
N ALA A 27 3.77 -10.11 -3.23
CA ALA A 27 3.09 -11.10 -2.40
C ALA A 27 4.15 -11.92 -1.67
N TYR A 28 4.02 -12.02 -0.36
CA TYR A 28 4.81 -12.85 0.52
C TYR A 28 3.84 -13.79 1.24
N GLU A 29 3.77 -15.03 0.75
CA GLU A 29 2.84 -16.05 1.28
C GLU A 29 1.39 -15.52 1.36
N ASP A 30 0.89 -15.29 2.57
CA ASP A 30 -0.46 -14.80 2.84
C ASP A 30 -0.57 -13.26 2.88
N LEU A 31 0.55 -12.55 2.74
CA LEU A 31 0.64 -11.09 2.84
C LEU A 31 0.88 -10.46 1.48
N THR A 32 0.05 -9.50 1.13
CA THR A 32 0.28 -8.62 -0.02
C THR A 32 0.77 -7.27 0.48
N THR A 33 1.99 -6.91 0.08
CA THR A 33 2.54 -5.56 0.28
C THR A 33 2.39 -4.77 -1.00
N VAL A 34 1.83 -3.56 -0.88
CA VAL A 34 1.58 -2.66 -1.99
C VAL A 34 2.11 -1.28 -1.64
N ILE A 35 2.78 -0.64 -2.60
CA ILE A 35 3.13 0.78 -2.49
C ILE A 35 2.24 1.56 -3.44
N TYR A 36 1.56 2.54 -2.87
CA TYR A 36 0.80 3.51 -3.62
C TYR A 36 1.52 4.86 -3.63
N TYR A 37 1.36 5.57 -4.73
CA TYR A 37 1.91 6.88 -4.97
C TYR A 37 0.81 7.85 -5.41
N GLN A 38 0.86 9.06 -4.86
CA GLN A 38 -0.03 10.16 -5.18
C GLN A 38 0.76 11.27 -5.88
N ASP A 39 0.43 11.54 -7.14
CA ASP A 39 1.10 12.57 -7.95
C ASP A 39 0.94 13.98 -7.35
N THR A 40 -0.28 14.34 -6.92
CA THR A 40 -0.62 15.71 -6.47
C THR A 40 0.25 16.21 -5.31
N ASN A 41 0.60 15.32 -4.38
CA ASN A 41 1.34 15.66 -3.16
C ASN A 41 2.70 14.95 -3.09
N ASN A 42 3.11 14.24 -4.15
CA ASN A 42 4.31 13.41 -4.17
C ASN A 42 4.40 12.45 -2.95
N ASN A 43 3.25 11.90 -2.54
CA ASN A 43 3.13 11.11 -1.32
C ASN A 43 3.19 9.63 -1.64
N PHE A 44 3.95 8.89 -0.83
CA PHE A 44 4.05 7.44 -0.92
C PHE A 44 3.42 6.82 0.33
N LYS A 45 2.60 5.79 0.14
CA LYS A 45 2.11 4.95 1.23
C LYS A 45 2.42 3.49 0.98
N LEU A 46 2.93 2.85 2.02
CA LEU A 46 3.04 1.41 2.14
C LEU A 46 1.76 0.87 2.76
N VAL A 47 1.19 -0.15 2.13
CA VAL A 47 0.02 -0.87 2.61
C VAL A 47 0.34 -2.35 2.64
N VAL A 48 0.10 -2.98 3.77
CA VAL A 48 0.22 -4.44 3.91
C VAL A 48 -1.15 -4.99 4.26
N ALA A 49 -1.59 -5.99 3.51
CA ALA A 49 -2.91 -6.59 3.65
C ALA A 49 -2.83 -8.11 3.50
N LYS A 50 -3.79 -8.83 4.08
CA LYS A 50 -3.86 -10.29 3.98
C LYS A 50 -4.63 -10.73 2.72
N GLY A 51 -4.24 -11.85 2.12
CA GLY A 51 -4.75 -12.34 0.83
C GLY A 51 -6.24 -12.75 0.82
N ASP A 52 -6.72 -13.41 1.87
CA ASP A 52 -8.05 -14.08 1.84
C ASP A 52 -9.26 -13.16 2.08
N ASP A 53 -9.09 -12.07 2.82
CA ASP A 53 -10.11 -11.04 3.06
C ASP A 53 -9.37 -9.88 3.74
N PRO A 54 -9.17 -8.69 3.13
CA PRO A 54 -8.11 -7.79 3.60
C PRO A 54 -8.61 -6.82 4.67
N PRO A 55 -8.43 -7.06 5.99
CA PRO A 55 -8.13 -5.95 6.85
C PRO A 55 -6.75 -5.46 6.43
N ILE A 56 -6.65 -4.17 6.11
CA ILE A 56 -5.36 -3.49 6.03
C ILE A 56 -4.70 -3.70 7.38
N LEU A 57 -3.59 -4.43 7.40
CA LEU A 57 -2.83 -4.72 8.61
C LEU A 57 -2.03 -3.49 9.01
N ILE A 58 -1.41 -2.86 8.01
CA ILE A 58 -0.52 -1.72 8.19
C ILE A 58 -0.73 -0.73 7.05
N GLU A 59 -0.93 0.52 7.42
CA GLU A 59 -0.80 1.68 6.54
C GLU A 59 0.31 2.56 7.09
N LYS A 60 1.32 2.86 6.27
CA LYS A 60 2.42 3.75 6.67
C LYS A 60 2.75 4.73 5.55
N GLY A 61 2.80 6.01 5.89
CA GLY A 61 3.42 7.02 5.03
C GLY A 61 4.92 6.77 4.95
N ILE A 62 5.45 6.63 3.73
CA ILE A 62 6.88 6.41 3.50
C ILE A 62 7.43 7.53 2.63
N THR A 63 8.74 7.75 2.73
CA THR A 63 9.45 8.64 1.83
C THR A 63 9.70 7.97 0.48
N ARG A 64 10.00 8.78 -0.54
CA ARG A 64 10.47 8.26 -1.84
C ARG A 64 11.63 7.29 -1.68
N ALA A 65 12.66 7.65 -0.90
CA ALA A 65 13.84 6.81 -0.72
C ALA A 65 13.51 5.44 -0.09
N GLU A 66 12.59 5.41 0.88
CA GLU A 66 12.11 4.14 1.46
C GLU A 66 11.33 3.32 0.45
N ALA A 67 10.48 3.94 -0.37
CA ALA A 67 9.76 3.24 -1.44
C ALA A 67 10.72 2.58 -2.43
N PHE A 68 11.74 3.31 -2.89
CA PHE A 68 12.77 2.76 -3.79
C PHE A 68 13.57 1.63 -3.13
N ARG A 69 13.89 1.72 -1.83
CA ARG A 69 14.57 0.63 -1.11
C ARG A 69 13.71 -0.63 -1.06
N LEU A 70 12.44 -0.50 -0.70
CA LEU A 70 11.48 -1.62 -0.61
C LEU A 70 11.17 -2.26 -1.96
N MET A 71 11.21 -1.48 -3.04
CA MET A 71 11.05 -2.02 -4.40
C MET A 71 12.26 -2.82 -4.86
N ASN A 72 13.44 -2.48 -4.38
CA ASN A 72 14.72 -3.06 -4.82
C ASN A 72 15.29 -4.09 -3.83
N THR A 73 14.61 -4.36 -2.71
CA THR A 73 14.93 -5.50 -1.84
C THR A 73 14.64 -6.78 -2.62
N ARG A 74 15.72 -7.39 -3.14
CA ARG A 74 15.68 -8.70 -3.79
C ARG A 74 15.37 -9.79 -2.75
N PRO A 75 14.53 -10.78 -3.05
CA PRO A 75 14.36 -11.97 -2.22
C PRO A 75 15.63 -12.83 -2.19
#